data_AF-A0A1L6R2F5-F1
#
_entry.id   AF-A0A1L6R2F5-F1
#
_cell.length_a   1.000
_cell.length_b   1.000
_cell.length_c   1.000
_cell.angle_alpha   90.00
_cell.angle_beta   90.00
_cell.angle_gamma   90.00
#
_symmetry.space_group_name_H-M   'P 1'
#
loop_
_entity.id
_entity.type
_entity.pdbx_description
1 polymer ?
#
loop_
_entity_poly.entity_id
_entity_poly.type
_entity_poly.pdbx_seq_one_letter_code
_entity_poly.pdbx_strand_id
1 'polypeptide(L)'
;MKQFLRLSGIGVLVILLILVRFFEHQLFYDPLIDFYRYGGYLAMEVPEINFPKLLLNLSLRYWLNTAISLVILFVSFRDKNIVKFAALLFTLLFGIGLATFSVLYFNLNLENVMGLFYVRRFLIHPVFILILLPAFYYYRLKKRENL
;
A
#
# COMPACT_ATOMS: atom_id res chain seq x y z
N MET A 1 -8.58 -30.18 -7.53
CA MET A 1 -9.60 -29.23 -7.00
C MET A 1 -9.06 -28.24 -5.95
N LYS A 2 -8.40 -28.66 -4.85
CA LYS A 2 -7.91 -27.73 -3.79
C LYS A 2 -6.92 -26.65 -4.26
N GLN A 3 -6.07 -26.95 -5.25
CA GLN A 3 -5.12 -25.98 -5.83
C GLN A 3 -5.81 -24.96 -6.74
N PHE A 4 -6.77 -25.40 -7.57
CA PHE A 4 -7.53 -24.53 -8.46
C PHE A 4 -8.38 -23.52 -7.68
N LEU A 5 -9.09 -23.97 -6.64
CA LEU A 5 -9.85 -23.09 -5.73
C LEU A 5 -8.97 -22.02 -5.07
N ARG A 6 -7.73 -22.38 -4.72
CA ARG A 6 -6.77 -21.44 -4.15
C ARG A 6 -6.31 -20.40 -5.16
N LEU A 7 -6.01 -20.81 -6.40
CA LEU A 7 -5.65 -19.90 -7.49
C LEU A 7 -6.79 -18.95 -7.85
N SER A 8 -8.02 -19.46 -7.96
CA SER A 8 -9.21 -18.63 -8.17
C SER A 8 -9.42 -17.63 -7.04
N GLY A 9 -9.28 -18.05 -5.78
CA GLY A 9 -9.38 -17.15 -4.63
C GLY A 9 -8.33 -16.03 -4.65
N ILE A 10 -7.08 -16.34 -5.02
CA ILE A 10 -6.03 -15.31 -5.19
C ILE A 10 -6.39 -14.37 -6.34
N GLY A 11 -6.88 -14.89 -7.46
CA GLY A 11 -7.31 -14.07 -8.61
C GLY A 11 -8.39 -13.05 -8.22
N VAL A 12 -9.41 -13.49 -7.46
CA VAL A 12 -10.45 -12.58 -6.94
C VAL A 12 -9.85 -11.51 -6.03
N LEU A 13 -8.93 -11.86 -5.13
CA LEU A 13 -8.28 -10.91 -4.24
C LEU A 13 -7.40 -9.89 -5.00
N VAL A 14 -6.72 -10.32 -6.07
CA VAL A 14 -5.97 -9.41 -6.94
C VAL A 14 -6.93 -8.46 -7.67
N ILE A 15 -8.06 -8.95 -8.16
CA ILE A 15 -9.10 -8.08 -8.74
C ILE A 15 -9.58 -7.06 -7.71
N LEU A 16 -9.82 -7.47 -6.46
CA LEU A 16 -10.19 -6.54 -5.40
C LEU A 16 -9.12 -5.46 -5.17
N LEU A 17 -7.83 -5.81 -5.16
CA LEU A 17 -6.74 -4.80 -5.10
C LEU A 17 -6.78 -3.83 -6.29
N ILE A 18 -7.07 -4.33 -7.50
CA ILE A 18 -7.20 -3.51 -8.71
C ILE A 18 -8.41 -2.57 -8.57
N LEU A 19 -9.55 -3.05 -8.06
CA LEU A 19 -10.74 -2.23 -7.87
C LEU A 19 -10.50 -1.11 -6.85
N VAL A 20 -9.78 -1.37 -5.75
CA VAL A 20 -9.38 -0.33 -4.78
C VAL A 20 -8.56 0.77 -5.46
N ARG A 21 -7.68 0.40 -6.41
CA ARG A 21 -6.90 1.35 -7.21
C ARG A 21 -7.72 2.06 -8.29
N PHE A 22 -8.70 1.38 -8.89
CA PHE A 22 -9.52 1.98 -9.94
C PHE A 22 -10.50 3.01 -9.37
N PHE A 23 -11.15 2.68 -8.26
CA PHE A 23 -12.11 3.55 -7.57
C PHE A 23 -11.46 4.53 -6.60
N GLU A 24 -10.15 4.75 -6.75
CA GLU A 24 -9.35 5.49 -5.79
C GLU A 24 -9.81 6.95 -5.64
N HIS A 25 -10.20 7.58 -6.75
CA HIS A 25 -10.73 8.96 -6.82
C HIS A 25 -12.13 9.12 -6.23
N GLN A 26 -12.93 8.06 -6.25
CA GLN A 26 -14.34 8.09 -5.85
C GLN A 26 -14.52 7.71 -4.39
N LEU A 27 -13.69 6.79 -3.90
CA LEU A 27 -13.76 6.26 -2.53
C LEU A 27 -12.97 7.07 -1.51
N PHE A 28 -11.93 7.80 -1.94
CA PHE A 28 -11.01 8.45 -1.03
C PHE A 28 -10.79 9.92 -1.38
N TYR A 29 -10.74 10.76 -0.35
CA TYR A 29 -10.34 12.15 -0.48
C TYR A 29 -8.81 12.26 -0.59
N ASP A 30 -8.31 12.57 -1.80
CA ASP A 30 -6.90 12.86 -2.04
C ASP A 30 -6.73 13.93 -3.15
N PRO A 31 -6.75 15.24 -2.79
CA PRO A 31 -6.54 16.34 -3.74
C PRO A 31 -5.15 16.31 -4.40
N LEU A 32 -4.18 15.62 -3.79
CA LEU A 32 -2.85 15.52 -4.35
C LEU A 32 -2.85 14.70 -5.65
N ILE A 33 -3.81 13.80 -5.87
CA ILE A 33 -3.83 13.01 -7.10
C ILE A 33 -3.95 13.94 -8.32
N ASP A 34 -4.86 14.91 -8.27
CA ASP A 34 -5.05 15.87 -9.36
C ASP A 34 -3.88 16.86 -9.44
N PHE A 35 -3.38 17.33 -8.30
CA PHE A 35 -2.19 18.19 -8.24
C PHE A 35 -0.99 17.59 -9.01
N TYR A 36 -0.67 16.31 -8.79
CA TYR A 36 0.44 15.66 -9.50
C TYR A 36 0.07 15.24 -10.92
N ARG A 37 -1.21 14.97 -11.22
CA ARG A 37 -1.67 14.60 -12.57
C ARG A 37 -1.58 15.77 -13.54
N TYR A 38 -1.95 16.98 -13.12
CA TYR A 38 -2.01 18.17 -13.97
C TYR A 38 -0.73 19.01 -13.95
N GLY A 39 0.34 18.54 -13.32
CA GLY A 39 1.61 19.28 -13.28
C GLY A 39 1.63 20.45 -12.30
N GLY A 40 0.70 20.51 -11.32
CA GLY A 40 0.62 21.59 -10.33
C GLY A 40 1.89 21.76 -9.50
N TYR A 41 2.72 20.72 -9.39
CA TYR A 41 4.04 20.79 -8.75
C TYR A 41 5.04 21.72 -9.46
N LEU A 42 4.81 22.07 -10.73
CA LEU A 42 5.64 23.02 -11.48
C LEU A 42 5.25 24.48 -11.19
N ALA A 43 3.97 24.73 -10.89
CA ALA A 43 3.43 26.05 -10.62
C ALA A 43 3.33 26.39 -9.11
N MET A 44 3.54 25.40 -8.23
CA MET A 44 3.40 25.52 -6.76
C MET A 44 2.03 25.99 -6.26
N GLU A 45 0.98 25.88 -7.07
CA GLU A 45 -0.39 26.05 -6.60
C GLU A 45 -0.82 24.79 -5.87
N VAL A 46 -0.42 24.68 -4.60
CA VAL A 46 -0.86 23.60 -3.71
C VAL A 46 -2.36 23.82 -3.46
N PRO A 47 -3.22 22.82 -3.75
CA PRO A 47 -4.64 22.97 -3.52
C PRO A 47 -4.93 23.14 -2.04
N GLU A 48 -6.07 23.75 -1.70
CA GLU A 48 -6.56 23.77 -0.32
C GLU A 48 -6.84 22.34 0.15
N ILE A 49 -5.99 21.85 1.05
CA ILE A 49 -6.05 20.47 1.57
C ILE A 49 -6.56 20.49 3.00
N ASN A 50 -7.65 19.76 3.23
CA ASN A 50 -8.04 19.38 4.58
C ASN A 50 -7.14 18.23 5.06
N PHE A 51 -6.04 18.58 5.72
CA PHE A 51 -5.01 17.62 6.12
C PHE A 51 -5.52 16.46 7.00
N PRO A 52 -6.35 16.69 8.04
CA PRO A 52 -6.94 15.58 8.81
C PRO A 52 -7.77 14.62 7.95
N LYS A 53 -8.57 15.16 7.03
CA LYS A 53 -9.39 14.35 6.11
C LYS A 53 -8.51 13.54 5.16
N LEU A 54 -7.45 14.15 4.62
CA LEU A 54 -6.46 13.50 3.76
C LEU A 54 -5.76 12.35 4.51
N LEU A 55 -5.27 12.61 5.72
CA LEU A 55 -4.55 11.63 6.54
C LEU A 55 -5.43 10.41 6.85
N LEU A 56 -6.70 10.64 7.20
CA LEU A 56 -7.66 9.57 7.47
C LEU A 56 -7.93 8.73 6.21
N ASN A 57 -8.14 9.36 5.05
CA ASN A 57 -8.39 8.65 3.80
C ASN A 57 -7.17 7.86 3.32
N LEU A 58 -5.97 8.45 3.46
CA LEU A 58 -4.70 7.77 3.18
C LEU A 58 -4.53 6.53 4.07
N SER A 59 -4.85 6.66 5.36
CA SER A 59 -4.81 5.57 6.33
C SER A 59 -5.81 4.47 5.97
N LEU A 60 -7.06 4.82 5.67
CA LEU A 60 -8.09 3.85 5.26
C LEU A 60 -7.66 3.06 4.03
N ARG A 61 -7.10 3.74 3.02
CA ARG A 61 -6.61 3.08 1.80
C ARG A 61 -5.45 2.12 2.12
N TYR A 62 -4.48 2.57 2.93
CA TYR A 62 -3.37 1.73 3.37
C TYR A 62 -3.86 0.45 4.04
N TRP A 63 -4.78 0.59 5.00
CA TRP A 63 -5.28 -0.54 5.79
C TRP A 63 -6.16 -1.48 4.97
N LEU A 64 -6.95 -0.95 4.04
CA LEU A 64 -7.74 -1.77 3.11
C LEU A 64 -6.83 -2.63 2.22
N ASN A 65 -5.80 -2.03 1.61
CA ASN A 65 -4.81 -2.75 0.82
C ASN A 65 -4.03 -3.77 1.66
N THR A 66 -3.66 -3.40 2.89
CA THR A 66 -2.99 -4.29 3.83
C THR A 66 -3.85 -5.48 4.19
N ALA A 67 -5.13 -5.28 4.51
CA ALA A 67 -6.05 -6.37 4.84
C ALA A 67 -6.16 -7.37 3.68
N ILE A 68 -6.39 -6.89 2.45
CA ILE A 68 -6.46 -7.75 1.26
C ILE A 68 -5.12 -8.48 1.04
N SER A 69 -3.99 -7.77 1.20
CA SER A 69 -2.65 -8.34 1.07
C SER A 69 -2.37 -9.45 2.09
N LEU A 70 -2.78 -9.27 3.35
CA LEU A 70 -2.64 -10.29 4.39
C LEU A 70 -3.49 -11.52 4.10
N VAL A 71 -4.70 -11.34 3.57
CA VAL A 71 -5.55 -12.45 3.12
C VAL A 71 -4.89 -13.20 1.95
N ILE A 72 -4.30 -12.49 0.99
CA ILE A 72 -3.52 -13.12 -0.10
C ILE A 72 -2.37 -13.97 0.46
N LEU A 73 -1.59 -13.43 1.40
CA LEU A 73 -0.50 -14.17 2.07
C LEU A 73 -1.03 -15.39 2.83
N PHE A 74 -2.14 -15.24 3.56
CA PHE A 74 -2.75 -16.34 4.28
C PHE A 74 -3.21 -17.46 3.33
N VAL A 75 -3.90 -17.12 2.24
CA VAL A 75 -4.36 -18.09 1.24
C VAL A 75 -3.17 -18.75 0.52
N SER A 76 -2.09 -18.01 0.31
CA SER A 76 -0.88 -18.49 -0.38
C SER A 76 -0.03 -19.43 0.47
N PHE A 77 0.24 -19.08 1.72
CA PHE A 77 1.17 -19.85 2.55
C PHE A 77 0.46 -20.76 3.55
N ARG A 78 -0.76 -20.39 3.97
CA ARG A 78 -1.53 -21.02 5.07
C ARG A 78 -0.74 -21.11 6.37
N ASP A 79 0.18 -20.17 6.58
CA ASP A 79 1.03 -20.09 7.75
C ASP A 79 0.72 -18.80 8.52
N LYS A 80 0.20 -18.97 9.74
CA LYS A 80 -0.15 -17.83 10.62
C LYS A 80 1.08 -17.01 11.03
N ASN A 81 2.27 -17.61 11.09
CA ASN A 81 3.49 -16.91 11.46
C ASN A 81 3.93 -15.95 10.36
N ILE A 82 3.84 -16.37 9.09
CA ILE A 82 4.09 -15.50 7.94
C ILE A 82 3.15 -14.30 7.95
N VAL A 83 1.86 -14.53 8.19
CA VAL A 83 0.86 -13.45 8.24
C VAL A 83 1.10 -12.50 9.42
N LYS A 84 1.41 -13.03 10.61
CA LYS A 84 1.75 -12.20 11.79
C LYS A 84 2.97 -11.32 11.54
N PHE A 85 4.04 -11.90 10.98
CA PHE A 85 5.25 -11.17 10.66
C PHE A 85 4.99 -10.10 9.59
N ALA A 86 4.24 -10.44 8.54
CA ALA A 86 3.82 -9.47 7.53
C ALA A 86 3.00 -8.34 8.16
N ALA A 87 2.00 -8.65 9.01
CA ALA A 87 1.16 -7.64 9.67
C ALA A 87 1.97 -6.67 10.55
N LEU A 88 2.96 -7.18 11.28
CA LEU A 88 3.90 -6.35 12.03
C LEU A 88 4.67 -5.41 11.10
N LEU A 89 5.22 -5.93 10.01
CA LEU A 89 5.99 -5.18 9.04
C LEU A 89 5.13 -4.09 8.36
N PHE A 90 3.92 -4.41 7.92
CA PHE A 90 2.97 -3.44 7.37
C PHE A 90 2.67 -2.33 8.39
N THR A 91 2.39 -2.68 9.65
CA THR A 91 2.11 -1.68 10.70
C THR A 91 3.29 -0.73 10.93
N LEU A 92 4.51 -1.27 10.97
CA LEU A 92 5.72 -0.47 11.15
C LEU A 92 5.95 0.47 9.95
N LEU A 93 5.81 -0.05 8.73
CA LEU A 93 5.98 0.73 7.50
C LEU A 93 4.91 1.80 7.34
N PHE A 94 3.68 1.54 7.80
CA PHE A 94 2.63 2.54 7.89
C PHE A 94 3.05 3.69 8.81
N GLY A 95 3.50 3.39 10.04
CA GLY A 95 3.92 4.40 10.99
C GLY A 95 5.05 5.28 10.45
N ILE A 96 6.10 4.66 9.89
CA ILE A 96 7.22 5.39 9.28
C ILE A 96 6.76 6.21 8.09
N GLY A 97 6.00 5.60 7.18
CA GLY A 97 5.54 6.30 5.96
C GLY A 97 4.61 7.46 6.29
N LEU A 98 3.69 7.30 7.24
CA LEU A 98 2.75 8.34 7.65
C LEU A 98 3.46 9.51 8.37
N ALA A 99 4.45 9.20 9.22
CA ALA A 99 5.27 10.21 9.87
C ALA A 99 6.07 11.02 8.82
N THR A 100 6.77 10.33 7.91
CA THR A 100 7.52 10.98 6.84
C THR A 100 6.61 11.80 5.92
N PHE A 101 5.43 11.29 5.56
CA PHE A 101 4.44 12.02 4.78
C PHE A 101 4.01 13.32 5.47
N SER A 102 3.74 13.26 6.77
CA SER A 102 3.32 14.41 7.56
C SER A 102 4.43 15.47 7.64
N VAL A 103 5.67 15.06 7.91
CA VAL A 103 6.83 15.97 7.94
C VAL A 103 7.04 16.64 6.59
N LEU A 104 6.98 15.89 5.49
CA LEU A 104 7.12 16.42 4.15
C LEU A 104 5.99 17.38 3.77
N TYR A 105 4.76 17.11 4.21
CA TYR A 105 3.62 17.98 3.97
C TYR A 105 3.76 19.33 4.66
N PHE A 106 4.17 19.36 5.93
CA PHE A 106 4.33 20.63 6.68
C PHE A 106 5.57 21.44 6.30
N ASN A 107 6.56 20.81 5.65
CA ASN A 107 7.79 21.46 5.19
C ASN A 107 7.86 21.53 3.67
N LEU A 108 6.72 21.63 2.98
CA LEU A 108 6.63 21.47 1.53
C LEU A 108 7.36 22.60 0.77
N ASN A 109 8.30 22.22 -0.09
CA ASN A 109 9.15 23.06 -0.94
C ASN A 109 9.32 22.42 -2.33
N LEU A 110 9.82 23.17 -3.31
CA LEU A 110 10.10 22.66 -4.68
C LEU A 110 11.01 21.42 -4.69
N GLU A 111 11.99 21.36 -3.80
CA GLU A 111 12.95 20.25 -3.74
C GLU A 111 12.32 18.95 -3.22
N ASN A 112 11.34 19.04 -2.31
CA ASN A 112 10.78 17.89 -1.62
C ASN A 112 9.34 17.56 -2.03
N VAL A 113 8.71 18.34 -2.93
CA VAL A 113 7.39 18.07 -3.49
C VAL A 113 7.34 16.69 -4.16
N MET A 114 8.44 16.25 -4.76
CA MET A 114 8.58 14.90 -5.31
C MET A 114 8.75 13.85 -4.21
N GLY A 115 9.39 14.18 -3.10
CA GLY A 115 9.46 13.32 -1.92
C GLY A 115 8.06 12.98 -1.40
N LEU A 116 7.19 13.98 -1.25
CA LEU A 116 5.80 13.78 -0.81
C LEU A 116 5.04 12.82 -1.75
N PHE A 117 5.25 12.97 -3.06
CA PHE A 117 4.67 12.10 -4.07
C PHE A 117 5.11 10.64 -3.94
N TYR A 118 6.41 10.39 -3.78
CA TYR A 118 6.94 9.03 -3.66
C TYR A 118 6.49 8.36 -2.37
N VAL A 119 6.50 9.08 -1.24
CA VAL A 119 6.00 8.56 0.03
C VAL A 119 4.51 8.27 -0.04
N ARG A 120 3.72 9.15 -0.68
CA ARG A 120 2.28 8.90 -0.91
C ARG A 120 2.07 7.59 -1.67
N ARG A 121 2.78 7.40 -2.79
CA ARG A 121 2.70 6.19 -3.63
C ARG A 121 3.03 4.91 -2.85
N PHE A 122 4.03 4.97 -1.99
CA PHE A 122 4.41 3.87 -1.13
C PHE A 122 3.31 3.49 -0.12
N LEU A 123 2.58 4.48 0.39
CA LEU A 123 1.43 4.26 1.29
C LEU A 123 0.17 3.78 0.56
N ILE A 124 -0.14 4.33 -0.62
CA ILE A 124 -1.41 4.03 -1.31
C ILE A 124 -1.37 2.77 -2.16
N HIS A 125 -0.21 2.37 -2.69
CA HIS A 125 -0.12 1.23 -3.59
C HIS A 125 0.24 -0.05 -2.84
N PRO A 126 -0.31 -1.20 -3.25
CA PRO A 126 0.00 -2.49 -2.64
C PRO A 126 1.38 -3.00 -3.11
N VAL A 127 2.45 -2.23 -2.90
CA VAL A 127 3.81 -2.57 -3.35
C VAL A 127 4.39 -3.69 -2.47
N PHE A 128 4.10 -3.66 -1.17
CA PHE A 128 4.64 -4.62 -0.21
C PHE A 128 4.26 -6.06 -0.52
N ILE A 129 3.04 -6.32 -0.97
CA ILE A 129 2.63 -7.69 -1.30
C ILE A 129 3.43 -8.25 -2.47
N LEU A 130 3.81 -7.41 -3.43
CA LEU A 130 4.65 -7.80 -4.57
C LEU A 130 6.06 -8.20 -4.13
N ILE A 131 6.57 -7.61 -3.05
CA ILE A 131 7.88 -7.93 -2.47
C ILE A 131 7.78 -9.14 -1.54
N LEU A 132 6.77 -9.17 -0.67
CA LEU A 132 6.62 -10.18 0.38
C LEU A 132 6.26 -11.55 -0.18
N LEU A 133 5.46 -11.62 -1.24
CA LEU A 133 5.05 -12.88 -1.84
C LEU A 133 6.24 -13.72 -2.36
N PRO A 134 7.17 -13.20 -3.19
CA PRO A 134 8.36 -13.93 -3.58
C PRO A 134 9.34 -14.15 -2.42
N ALA A 135 9.46 -13.20 -1.49
CA ALA A 135 10.33 -13.34 -0.33
C ALA A 135 9.93 -14.54 0.56
N PHE A 136 8.65 -14.66 0.90
CA PHE A 136 8.15 -15.81 1.67
C PHE A 136 8.13 -17.10 0.87
N TYR A 137 7.96 -17.01 -0.45
CA TYR A 137 8.10 -18.17 -1.32
C TYR A 137 9.50 -18.76 -1.23
N TYR A 138 10.53 -17.93 -1.37
CA TYR A 138 11.93 -18.35 -1.25
C TYR A 138 12.28 -18.84 0.15
N TYR A 139 11.82 -18.14 1.20
CA TYR A 139 11.98 -18.58 2.58
C TYR A 139 11.44 -20.00 2.81
N ARG A 140 10.25 -20.30 2.26
CA ARG A 140 9.64 -21.62 2.38
C ARG A 140 10.38 -22.67 1.56
N LEU A 141 10.91 -22.32 0.40
CA LEU A 141 11.70 -23.23 -0.43
C LEU A 141 12.96 -23.68 0.32
N LYS A 142 13.75 -22.73 0.83
CA LYS A 142 14.97 -23.00 1.60
C LYS A 142 14.69 -23.82 2.86
N LYS A 143 13.58 -23.54 3.55
CA LYS A 143 13.16 -24.32 4.73
C LYS A 143 12.87 -25.79 4.38
N ARG A 144 12.42 -26.09 3.16
CA ARG A 144 12.17 -27.47 2.70
C ARG A 144 13.45 -28.20 2.28
N GLU A 145 14.45 -27.50 1.76
CA GLU A 145 15.74 -28.08 1.39
C GLU A 145 16.59 -28.46 2.61
N ASN A 146 16.41 -27.74 3.73
CA ASN A 146 17.13 -27.98 4.98
C ASN A 146 16.46 -29.01 5.92
N LEU A 147 15.40 -29.68 5.48
CA LEU A 147 14.66 -30.73 6.21
C LEU A 147 14.84 -32.07 5.51
#